data_AF-A0A2V2T1N9-F1
#
_entry.id   AF-A0A2V2T1N9-F1
#
_cell.length_a   1.000
_cell.length_b   1.000
_cell.length_c   1.000
_cell.angle_alpha   90.00
_cell.angle_beta   90.00
_cell.angle_gamma   90.00
#
_symmetry.space_group_name_H-M   'P 1'
#
loop_
_entity.id
_entity.type
_entity.pdbx_description
1 polymer ?
#
loop_
_entity_poly.entity_id
_entity_poly.type
_entity_poly.pdbx_seq_one_letter_code
_entity_poly.pdbx_strand_id
1 'polypeptide(L)'
;MAVRKKSETIHLRVQPLSKLLLEGLANAANTTSTRIIEDLILEAAKEDEVVDIDEIIDDRFLKNGKLSLIDALTAAYHSEEPILTKLRTYYLAGDALSYRENVIARTILYHPEFFSGDQEIFSAKEKIIKEECLHEIPRINLERIAESMSSLESFAAFKEKNPKLKTKYSEFLKMAELD
;
A
#
# COMPACT_ATOMS: atom_id res chain seq x y z
N MET A 1 -27.39 3.41 -10.23
CA MET A 1 -26.39 3.05 -11.25
C MET A 1 -25.41 2.09 -10.62
N ALA A 2 -25.27 0.87 -11.12
CA ALA A 2 -24.25 -0.05 -10.63
C ALA A 2 -22.88 0.53 -10.95
N VAL A 3 -22.09 0.83 -9.93
CA VAL A 3 -20.69 1.24 -10.08
C VAL A 3 -19.97 0.05 -10.73
N ARG A 4 -19.74 0.11 -12.05
CA ARG A 4 -18.85 -0.85 -12.71
C ARG A 4 -17.48 -0.69 -12.06
N LYS A 5 -16.97 -1.74 -11.41
CA LYS A 5 -15.57 -1.81 -10.99
C LYS A 5 -14.71 -1.44 -12.21
N LYS A 6 -13.87 -0.42 -12.08
CA LYS A 6 -12.89 -0.09 -13.11
C LYS A 6 -11.92 -1.26 -13.18
N SER A 7 -11.88 -1.96 -14.31
CA SER A 7 -10.87 -2.99 -14.57
C SER A 7 -9.54 -2.30 -14.83
N GLU A 8 -8.47 -2.77 -14.20
CA GLU A 8 -7.11 -2.33 -14.47
C GLU A 8 -6.38 -3.36 -15.35
N THR A 9 -5.46 -2.88 -16.19
CA THR A 9 -4.70 -3.72 -17.11
C THR A 9 -3.26 -3.85 -16.62
N ILE A 10 -2.80 -5.09 -16.43
CA ILE A 10 -1.40 -5.39 -16.13
C ILE A 10 -0.73 -5.95 -17.39
N HIS A 11 0.35 -5.31 -17.84
CA HIS A 11 1.17 -5.80 -18.96
C HIS A 11 2.36 -6.61 -18.45
N LEU A 12 2.33 -7.92 -18.67
CA LEU A 12 3.38 -8.85 -18.23
C LEU A 12 4.22 -9.34 -19.40
N ARG A 13 5.55 -9.33 -19.22
CA ARG A 13 6.47 -10.07 -20.09
C ARG A 13 6.78 -11.40 -19.44
N VAL A 14 6.46 -12.50 -20.12
CA VAL A 14 6.64 -13.87 -19.62
C VAL A 14 7.50 -14.70 -20.56
N GLN A 15 8.09 -15.76 -20.04
CA GLN A 15 8.79 -16.74 -20.88
C GLN A 15 7.78 -17.50 -21.78
N PRO A 16 8.19 -17.95 -22.99
CA PRO A 16 7.28 -18.67 -23.90
C PRO A 16 6.62 -19.90 -23.26
N LEU A 17 7.37 -20.67 -22.46
CA LEU A 17 6.83 -21.84 -21.77
C LEU A 17 5.74 -21.46 -20.75
N SER A 18 5.92 -20.40 -19.98
CA SER A 18 4.91 -19.91 -19.02
C SER A 18 3.62 -19.53 -19.72
N LYS A 19 3.70 -18.92 -20.91
CA LYS A 19 2.52 -18.61 -21.73
C LYS A 19 1.79 -19.88 -22.17
N LEU A 20 2.51 -20.88 -22.67
CA LEU A 20 1.92 -22.16 -23.09
C LEU A 20 1.24 -22.89 -21.92
N LEU A 21 1.86 -22.89 -20.74
CA LEU A 21 1.28 -23.48 -19.53
C LEU A 21 -0.02 -22.76 -19.12
N LEU A 22 -0.01 -21.42 -19.13
CA LEU A 22 -1.18 -20.63 -18.79
C LEU A 22 -2.34 -20.83 -19.78
N GLU A 23 -2.06 -20.91 -21.07
CA GLU A 23 -3.05 -21.23 -22.11
C GLU A 23 -3.59 -22.65 -21.94
N GLY A 24 -2.72 -23.63 -21.64
CA GLY A 24 -3.10 -25.01 -21.35
C GLY A 24 -4.01 -25.12 -20.12
N LEU A 25 -3.68 -24.44 -19.02
CA LEU A 25 -4.50 -24.39 -17.81
C LEU A 25 -5.87 -23.76 -18.07
N ALA A 26 -5.90 -22.63 -18.78
CA ALA A 26 -7.14 -21.95 -19.13
C ALA A 26 -8.07 -22.86 -19.97
N ASN A 27 -7.52 -23.56 -20.97
CA ASN A 27 -8.27 -24.50 -21.79
C ASN A 27 -8.79 -25.70 -20.98
N ALA A 28 -7.94 -26.28 -20.12
CA ALA A 28 -8.31 -27.43 -19.29
C ALA A 28 -9.43 -27.08 -18.28
N ALA A 29 -9.39 -25.87 -17.72
CA ALA A 29 -10.39 -25.36 -16.78
C ALA A 29 -11.60 -24.70 -17.47
N ASN A 30 -11.64 -24.65 -18.80
CA ASN A 30 -12.68 -23.98 -19.60
C ASN A 30 -12.93 -22.53 -19.16
N THR A 31 -11.86 -21.77 -18.95
CA THR A 31 -11.89 -20.37 -18.50
C THR A 31 -10.83 -19.52 -19.24
N THR A 32 -10.71 -18.24 -18.89
CA THR A 32 -9.70 -17.35 -19.50
C THR A 32 -8.37 -17.39 -18.74
N SER A 33 -7.26 -17.16 -19.44
CA SER A 33 -5.94 -17.00 -18.81
C SER A 33 -5.91 -15.87 -17.77
N THR A 34 -6.66 -14.79 -17.99
CA THR A 34 -6.84 -13.72 -16.99
C THR A 34 -7.44 -14.26 -15.71
N ARG A 35 -8.49 -15.08 -15.81
CA ARG A 35 -9.15 -15.65 -14.64
C ARG A 35 -8.23 -16.61 -13.88
N ILE A 36 -7.47 -17.45 -14.59
CA ILE A 36 -6.45 -18.31 -13.96
C ILE A 36 -5.42 -17.49 -13.20
N ILE A 37 -4.92 -16.39 -13.79
CA ILE A 37 -3.96 -15.51 -13.10
C ILE A 37 -4.60 -14.89 -11.85
N GLU A 38 -5.83 -14.37 -11.94
CA GLU A 38 -6.53 -13.80 -10.79
C GLU A 38 -6.68 -14.82 -9.66
N ASP A 39 -7.13 -16.03 -9.97
CA ASP A 39 -7.31 -17.09 -8.99
C ASP A 39 -5.97 -17.48 -8.33
N LEU A 40 -4.90 -17.66 -9.11
CA LEU A 40 -3.57 -17.96 -8.60
C LEU A 40 -2.98 -16.83 -7.72
N ILE A 41 -3.21 -15.57 -8.09
CA ILE A 41 -2.79 -14.42 -7.27
C ILE A 41 -3.54 -14.40 -5.93
N LEU A 42 -4.85 -14.64 -5.96
CA LEU A 42 -5.67 -14.67 -4.75
C LEU A 42 -5.28 -15.83 -3.83
N GLU A 43 -4.97 -17.00 -4.39
CA GLU A 43 -4.46 -18.15 -3.64
C GLU A 43 -3.11 -17.84 -3.00
N ALA A 44 -2.15 -17.33 -3.77
CA ALA A 44 -0.83 -16.98 -3.25
C ALA A 44 -0.91 -15.90 -2.14
N ALA A 45 -1.70 -14.85 -2.34
CA ALA A 45 -1.87 -13.78 -1.35
C ALA A 45 -2.64 -14.22 -0.10
N LYS A 46 -3.41 -15.32 -0.18
CA LYS A 46 -4.11 -15.91 0.97
C LYS A 46 -3.16 -16.77 1.81
N GLU A 47 -2.20 -17.42 1.18
CA GLU A 47 -1.19 -18.25 1.84
C GLU A 47 -0.05 -17.41 2.43
N ASP A 48 0.21 -16.23 1.88
CA ASP A 48 1.21 -15.30 2.39
C ASP A 48 0.72 -14.59 3.66
N GLU A 49 1.57 -14.57 4.68
CA GLU A 49 1.27 -13.98 5.99
C GLU A 49 2.09 -12.70 6.16
N VAL A 50 1.45 -11.64 6.65
CA VAL A 50 2.15 -10.40 7.00
C VAL A 50 3.05 -10.65 8.21
N VAL A 51 4.31 -10.21 8.09
CA VAL A 51 5.29 -10.23 9.17
C VAL A 51 5.12 -8.99 10.04
N ASP A 52 5.33 -9.13 11.36
CA ASP A 52 5.32 -8.04 12.34
C ASP A 52 4.03 -7.19 12.33
N ILE A 53 2.91 -7.86 12.59
CA ILE A 53 1.59 -7.25 12.71
C ILE A 53 1.55 -6.32 13.94
N ASP A 54 1.15 -5.07 13.71
CA ASP A 54 0.98 -4.09 14.78
C ASP A 54 -0.24 -4.43 15.67
N GLU A 55 -0.08 -4.28 16.99
CA GLU A 55 -1.11 -4.62 17.98
C GLU A 55 -2.36 -3.75 17.85
N ILE A 56 -2.26 -2.61 17.14
CA ILE A 56 -3.37 -1.70 16.86
C ILE A 56 -4.44 -2.31 15.93
N ILE A 57 -4.12 -3.38 15.20
CA ILE A 57 -5.06 -4.02 14.25
C ILE A 57 -6.16 -4.75 15.03
N ASP A 58 -7.41 -4.63 14.57
CA ASP A 58 -8.55 -5.29 15.21
C ASP A 58 -8.48 -6.82 15.05
N ASP A 59 -8.64 -7.53 16.17
CA ASP A 59 -8.49 -8.99 16.24
C ASP A 59 -9.42 -9.76 15.28
N ARG A 60 -10.52 -9.14 14.81
CA ARG A 60 -11.42 -9.75 13.82
C ARG A 60 -10.78 -9.96 12.44
N PHE A 61 -9.72 -9.22 12.14
CA PHE A 61 -8.92 -9.40 10.92
C PHE A 61 -7.85 -10.48 11.09
N LEU A 62 -7.61 -10.93 12.32
CA LEU A 62 -6.57 -11.89 12.65
C LEU A 62 -7.14 -13.31 12.72
N LYS A 63 -6.54 -14.23 11.97
CA LYS A 63 -6.80 -15.67 12.06
C LYS A 63 -5.65 -16.31 12.81
N ASN A 64 -5.91 -16.82 14.01
CA ASN A 64 -4.88 -17.37 14.91
C ASN A 64 -3.75 -16.37 15.21
N GLY A 65 -4.08 -15.08 15.35
CA GLY A 65 -3.10 -14.01 15.58
C GLY A 65 -2.31 -13.59 14.34
N LYS A 66 -2.71 -14.07 13.14
CA LYS A 66 -2.03 -13.78 11.88
C LYS A 66 -2.95 -13.05 10.92
N LEU A 67 -2.36 -12.19 10.09
CA LEU A 67 -3.03 -11.44 9.04
C LEU A 67 -2.52 -11.96 7.70
N SER A 68 -3.43 -12.39 6.83
CA SER A 68 -3.05 -12.77 5.46
C SER A 68 -2.83 -11.52 4.61
N LEU A 69 -1.94 -11.60 3.63
CA LEU A 69 -1.65 -10.47 2.75
C LEU A 69 -2.91 -9.99 2.01
N ILE A 70 -3.76 -10.92 1.56
CA ILE A 70 -5.03 -10.58 0.91
C ILE A 70 -5.97 -9.80 1.84
N ASP A 71 -6.11 -10.21 3.10
CA ASP A 71 -6.98 -9.52 4.06
C ASP A 71 -6.43 -8.12 4.37
N ALA A 72 -5.10 -7.99 4.51
CA ALA A 72 -4.41 -6.71 4.72
C ALA A 72 -4.61 -5.74 3.54
N LEU A 73 -4.31 -6.17 2.31
CA LEU A 73 -4.41 -5.31 1.12
C LEU A 73 -5.86 -4.97 0.78
N THR A 74 -6.80 -5.88 1.04
CA THR A 74 -8.23 -5.61 0.86
C THR A 74 -8.72 -4.57 1.87
N ALA A 75 -8.29 -4.65 3.13
CA ALA A 75 -8.60 -3.65 4.15
C ALA A 75 -7.93 -2.30 3.88
N ALA A 76 -6.72 -2.31 3.31
CA ALA A 76 -6.01 -1.09 2.93
C ALA A 76 -6.63 -0.37 1.74
N TYR A 77 -7.27 -1.09 0.82
CA TYR A 77 -7.72 -0.54 -0.45
C TYR A 77 -8.74 0.61 -0.29
N HIS A 78 -8.40 1.76 -0.87
CA HIS A 78 -9.27 2.94 -0.95
C HIS A 78 -9.42 3.37 -2.41
N SER A 79 -10.61 3.20 -2.99
CA SER A 79 -10.83 3.29 -4.44
C SER A 79 -10.67 4.68 -5.04
N GLU A 80 -10.85 5.74 -4.25
CA GLU A 80 -10.81 7.11 -4.73
C GLU A 80 -9.47 7.80 -4.47
N GLU A 81 -8.69 7.28 -3.52
CA GLU A 81 -7.48 7.93 -3.01
C GLU A 81 -6.33 6.92 -2.95
N PRO A 82 -5.55 6.76 -4.03
CA PRO A 82 -4.45 5.80 -4.08
C PRO A 82 -3.42 6.02 -2.96
N ILE A 83 -3.22 7.25 -2.54
CA ILE A 83 -2.31 7.57 -1.44
C ILE A 83 -2.81 7.03 -0.10
N LEU A 84 -4.13 7.05 0.15
CA LEU A 84 -4.70 6.43 1.35
C LEU A 84 -4.49 4.92 1.32
N THR A 85 -4.60 4.28 0.15
CA THR A 85 -4.26 2.85 0.03
C THR A 85 -2.83 2.60 0.50
N LYS A 86 -1.86 3.39 0.04
CA LYS A 86 -0.44 3.24 0.45
C LYS A 86 -0.22 3.47 1.94
N LEU A 87 -0.84 4.52 2.50
CA LEU A 87 -0.72 4.83 3.93
C LEU A 87 -1.35 3.73 4.79
N ARG A 88 -2.50 3.18 4.38
CA ARG A 88 -3.11 2.04 5.08
C ARG A 88 -2.27 0.78 4.96
N THR A 89 -1.74 0.48 3.78
CA THR A 89 -0.82 -0.65 3.58
C THR A 89 0.42 -0.52 4.46
N TYR A 90 0.95 0.68 4.68
CA TYR A 90 2.09 0.88 5.59
C TYR A 90 1.81 0.38 7.02
N TYR A 91 0.59 0.57 7.53
CA TYR A 91 0.18 0.06 8.84
C TYR A 91 -0.15 -1.44 8.83
N LEU A 92 -0.77 -1.93 7.77
CA LEU A 92 -1.32 -3.30 7.73
C LEU A 92 -0.36 -4.34 7.18
N ALA A 93 0.56 -3.94 6.31
CA ALA A 93 1.48 -4.81 5.58
C ALA A 93 2.64 -3.97 5.00
N GLY A 94 3.44 -3.33 5.85
CA GLY A 94 4.52 -2.42 5.41
C GLY A 94 5.50 -3.07 4.42
N ASP A 95 5.74 -4.38 4.55
CA ASP A 95 6.61 -5.15 3.66
C ASP A 95 6.04 -5.34 2.24
N ALA A 96 4.73 -5.15 2.06
CA ALA A 96 4.09 -5.19 0.75
C ALA A 96 4.29 -3.89 -0.05
N LEU A 97 4.83 -2.84 0.57
CA LEU A 97 5.20 -1.60 -0.12
C LEU A 97 6.63 -1.70 -0.67
N SER A 98 6.86 -1.10 -1.84
CA SER A 98 8.22 -0.89 -2.31
C SER A 98 9.01 0.00 -1.34
N TYR A 99 10.34 -0.06 -1.40
CA TYR A 99 11.20 0.79 -0.56
C TYR A 99 10.82 2.27 -0.65
N ARG A 100 10.59 2.78 -1.86
CA ARG A 100 10.23 4.19 -2.06
C ARG A 100 8.88 4.53 -1.45
N GLU A 101 7.89 3.65 -1.60
CA GLU A 101 6.56 3.85 -1.01
C GLU A 101 6.62 3.84 0.51
N ASN A 102 7.42 2.94 1.09
CA ASN A 102 7.72 2.92 2.51
C ASN A 102 8.33 4.26 2.99
N VAL A 103 9.30 4.81 2.25
CA VAL A 103 9.90 6.11 2.58
C VAL A 103 8.87 7.23 2.48
N ILE A 104 8.02 7.25 1.44
CA ILE A 104 6.98 8.27 1.28
C ILE A 104 5.96 8.19 2.42
N ALA A 105 5.38 7.01 2.66
CA ALA A 105 4.38 6.81 3.71
C ALA A 105 4.93 7.21 5.08
N ARG A 106 6.13 6.74 5.42
CA ARG A 106 6.80 7.13 6.67
C ARG A 106 7.07 8.63 6.75
N THR A 107 7.45 9.27 5.64
CA THR A 107 7.70 10.72 5.64
C THR A 107 6.42 11.49 5.95
N ILE A 108 5.30 11.09 5.33
CA ILE A 108 3.98 11.70 5.56
C ILE A 108 3.56 11.55 7.03
N LEU A 109 3.66 10.34 7.58
CA LEU A 109 3.18 10.03 8.93
C LEU A 109 4.02 10.66 10.05
N TYR A 110 5.34 10.78 9.84
CA TYR A 110 6.27 11.22 10.89
C TYR A 110 6.71 12.69 10.79
N HIS A 111 6.19 13.46 9.83
CA HIS A 111 6.44 14.90 9.72
C HIS A 111 5.12 15.69 9.67
N PRO A 112 4.36 15.72 10.78
CA PRO A 112 3.05 16.37 10.83
C PRO A 112 3.10 17.87 10.51
N GLU A 113 4.25 18.53 10.68
CA GLU A 113 4.43 19.93 10.34
C GLU A 113 4.18 20.25 8.86
N PHE A 114 4.33 19.26 7.96
CA PHE A 114 4.05 19.41 6.53
C PHE A 114 2.68 18.85 6.14
N PHE A 115 2.28 17.72 6.74
CA PHE A 115 1.19 16.89 6.20
C PHE A 115 -0.04 16.74 7.10
N SER A 116 -0.03 17.30 8.31
CA SER A 116 -1.20 17.23 9.19
C SER A 116 -2.43 17.95 8.59
N GLY A 117 -3.61 17.41 8.88
CA GLY A 117 -4.88 17.94 8.43
C GLY A 117 -6.06 17.26 9.11
N ASP A 118 -7.22 17.28 8.46
CA ASP A 118 -8.47 16.74 9.01
C ASP A 118 -8.86 15.38 8.44
N GLN A 119 -8.15 14.83 7.45
CA GLN A 119 -8.53 13.55 6.86
C GLN A 119 -8.07 12.39 7.74
N GLU A 120 -9.00 11.48 8.05
CA GLU A 120 -8.69 10.22 8.74
C GLU A 120 -8.08 9.21 7.75
N ILE A 121 -7.03 8.50 8.17
CA ILE A 121 -6.47 7.38 7.39
C ILE A 121 -7.38 6.16 7.53
N PHE A 122 -7.87 5.88 8.74
CA PHE A 122 -8.85 4.83 9.04
C PHE A 122 -10.05 5.43 9.73
N SER A 123 -11.24 5.06 9.28
CA SER A 123 -12.48 5.43 9.96
C SER A 123 -12.83 4.38 11.01
N ALA A 124 -13.33 4.82 12.17
CA ALA A 124 -13.86 3.94 13.21
C ALA A 124 -14.95 2.98 12.69
N LYS A 125 -15.70 3.39 11.64
CA LYS A 125 -16.74 2.56 11.02
C LYS A 125 -16.19 1.34 10.30
N GLU A 126 -14.99 1.45 9.74
CA GLU A 126 -14.33 0.37 9.00
C GLU A 126 -13.82 -0.73 9.93
N LYS A 127 -13.59 -0.39 11.21
CA LYS A 127 -13.31 -1.38 12.26
C LYS A 127 -12.03 -2.20 11.98
N ILE A 128 -11.10 -1.64 11.20
CA ILE A 128 -9.81 -2.23 10.80
C ILE A 128 -8.78 -2.07 11.93
N ILE A 129 -8.76 -0.89 12.54
CA ILE A 129 -7.93 -0.54 13.69
C ILE A 129 -8.82 -0.54 14.94
N LYS A 130 -8.27 -0.99 16.07
CA LYS A 130 -8.90 -0.92 17.39
C LYS A 130 -9.31 0.52 17.70
N GLU A 131 -10.54 0.71 18.18
CA GLU A 131 -11.12 2.05 18.36
C GLU A 131 -10.30 2.87 19.35
N GLU A 132 -9.80 2.23 20.40
CA GLU A 132 -8.90 2.81 21.39
C GLU A 132 -7.56 3.26 20.81
N CYS A 133 -7.08 2.71 19.69
CA CYS A 133 -5.79 3.06 19.07
C CYS A 133 -5.93 4.11 17.96
N LEU A 134 -7.15 4.48 17.54
CA LEU A 134 -7.35 5.44 16.44
C LEU A 134 -6.72 6.81 16.69
N HIS A 135 -6.63 7.22 17.96
CA HIS A 135 -6.03 8.50 18.34
C HIS A 135 -4.50 8.56 18.13
N GLU A 136 -3.84 7.41 17.96
CA GLU A 136 -2.39 7.30 17.70
C GLU A 136 -2.07 7.53 16.22
N ILE A 137 -3.07 7.40 15.34
CA ILE A 137 -2.91 7.55 13.90
C ILE A 137 -3.10 9.04 13.54
N PRO A 138 -2.10 9.69 12.93
CA PRO A 138 -2.21 11.10 12.59
C PRO A 138 -3.28 11.31 11.52
N ARG A 139 -4.00 12.44 11.64
CA ARG A 139 -4.85 12.94 10.56
C ARG A 139 -4.00 13.72 9.57
N ILE A 140 -4.35 13.60 8.30
CA ILE A 140 -3.53 14.09 7.19
C ILE A 140 -4.28 15.11 6.33
N ASN A 141 -3.54 15.86 5.51
CA ASN A 141 -4.10 16.72 4.48
C ASN A 141 -3.73 16.14 3.09
N LEU A 142 -4.73 15.57 2.40
CA LEU A 142 -4.54 14.95 1.09
C LEU A 142 -4.10 15.96 0.01
N GLU A 143 -4.61 17.18 0.06
CA GLU A 143 -4.24 18.23 -0.90
C GLU A 143 -2.76 18.60 -0.77
N ARG A 144 -2.28 18.83 0.46
CA ARG A 144 -0.85 19.11 0.70
C ARG A 144 0.05 17.96 0.29
N ILE A 145 -0.39 16.71 0.52
CA ILE A 145 0.35 15.53 0.07
C ILE A 145 0.43 15.49 -1.45
N ALA A 146 -0.68 15.76 -2.15
CA ALA A 146 -0.72 15.80 -3.61
C ALA A 146 0.20 16.90 -4.16
N GLU A 147 0.16 18.11 -3.59
CA GLU A 147 1.05 19.23 -3.96
C GLU A 147 2.53 18.88 -3.75
N SER A 148 2.83 18.11 -2.69
CA SER A 148 4.20 17.76 -2.33
C SER A 148 4.70 16.47 -2.98
N MET A 149 3.88 15.78 -3.78
CA MET A 149 4.18 14.41 -4.25
C MET A 149 5.50 14.33 -5.02
N SER A 150 5.77 15.29 -5.91
CA SER A 150 7.02 15.33 -6.68
C SER A 150 8.25 15.42 -5.77
N SER A 151 8.17 16.22 -4.70
CA SER A 151 9.27 16.34 -3.74
C SER A 151 9.43 15.09 -2.86
N LEU A 152 8.32 14.43 -2.50
CA LEU A 152 8.31 13.17 -1.75
C LEU A 152 8.94 12.04 -2.57
N GLU A 153 8.61 11.92 -3.85
CA GLU A 153 9.22 10.97 -4.77
C GLU A 153 10.72 11.23 -4.95
N SER A 154 11.11 12.51 -5.08
CA SER A 154 12.52 12.92 -5.17
C SER A 154 13.29 12.58 -3.90
N PHE A 155 12.70 12.82 -2.73
CA PHE A 155 13.27 12.45 -1.45
C PHE A 155 13.42 10.93 -1.31
N ALA A 156 12.41 10.15 -1.69
CA ALA A 156 12.48 8.69 -1.65
C ALA A 156 13.59 8.14 -2.56
N ALA A 157 13.72 8.69 -3.78
CA ALA A 157 14.82 8.34 -4.68
C ALA A 157 16.19 8.76 -4.11
N PHE A 158 16.28 9.91 -3.44
CA PHE A 158 17.50 10.33 -2.76
C PHE A 158 17.89 9.36 -1.65
N LYS A 159 16.93 8.93 -0.81
CA LYS A 159 17.16 7.97 0.28
C LYS A 159 17.54 6.58 -0.24
N GLU A 160 17.00 6.16 -1.38
CA GLU A 160 17.35 4.89 -2.02
C GLU A 160 18.79 4.90 -2.52
N LYS A 161 19.24 6.00 -3.13
CA LYS A 161 20.63 6.16 -3.58
C LYS A 161 21.61 6.37 -2.43
N ASN A 162 21.15 6.88 -1.30
CA ASN A 162 21.99 7.25 -0.15
C ASN A 162 21.51 6.61 1.16
N PRO A 163 21.47 5.27 1.28
CA PRO A 163 20.84 4.58 2.41
C PRO A 163 21.54 4.85 3.76
N LYS A 164 22.83 5.21 3.74
CA LYS A 164 23.60 5.51 4.96
C LYS A 164 23.39 6.94 5.47
N LEU A 165 22.86 7.85 4.65
CA LEU A 165 22.64 9.24 5.04
C LEU A 165 21.34 9.35 5.85
N LYS A 166 21.46 9.86 7.08
CA LYS A 166 20.33 10.14 7.98
C LYS A 166 19.76 11.55 7.75
N THR A 167 19.49 11.89 6.50
CA THR A 167 18.85 13.17 6.12
C THR A 167 17.35 13.11 6.41
N LYS A 168 16.82 14.14 7.07
CA LYS A 168 15.37 14.35 7.28
C LYS A 168 14.74 15.02 6.07
N TYR A 169 13.42 14.91 5.93
CA TYR A 169 12.71 15.50 4.79
C TYR A 169 12.84 17.03 4.75
N SER A 170 12.73 17.70 5.90
CA SER A 170 12.92 19.16 6.00
C SER A 170 14.34 19.62 5.62
N GLU A 171 15.36 18.81 5.90
CA GLU A 171 16.74 19.09 5.48
C GLU A 171 16.91 18.91 3.97
N PHE A 172 16.28 17.88 3.41
CA PHE A 172 16.28 17.65 1.96
C PHE A 172 15.61 18.81 1.21
N LEU A 173 14.46 19.31 1.69
CA LEU A 173 13.78 20.45 1.08
C LEU A 173 14.69 21.69 1.04
N LYS A 174 15.40 21.99 2.13
CA LYS A 174 16.36 23.11 2.18
C LYS A 174 17.52 22.95 1.20
N MET A 175 17.98 21.72 0.97
CA MET A 175 19.03 21.46 -0.02
C MET A 175 18.53 21.66 -1.45
N ALA A 176 17.28 21.27 -1.72
CA ALA A 176 16.65 21.41 -3.03
C ALA A 176 16.24 22.86 -3.37
N GLU A 177 15.98 23.71 -2.37
CA GLU A 177 15.69 25.15 -2.56
C GLU A 177 16.95 25.99 -2.83
N LEU A 178 18.15 25.44 -2.64
CA LEU A 178 19.43 26.12 -2.88
C LEU A 178 19.97 25.94 -4.31
N ASP A 179 19.28 25.13 -5.13
CA ASP A 179 19.52 24.94 -6.57
C ASP A 179 18.49 25.73 -7.41
#